data_AF-A0AAV8HFC0-F1
#
_entry.id   AF-A0AAV8HFC0-F1
#
_cell.length_a   1.000
_cell.length_b   1.000
_cell.length_c   1.000
_cell.angle_alpha   90.00
_cell.angle_beta   90.00
_cell.angle_gamma   90.00
#
_symmetry.space_group_name_H-M   'P 1'
#
loop_
_entity.id
_entity.type
_entity.pdbx_description
1 polymer ?
#
loop_
_entity_poly.entity_id
_entity_poly.type
_entity_poly.pdbx_seq_one_letter_code
_entity_poly.pdbx_strand_id
1 'polypeptide(L)'
;MRSRMCPPLPPTYFGNATARASVSEVVGDVISYPISNVAKMLYEATNLGDEYIRSVIDYLETTDMSLPRRDVTPSDLRVTSWLGMSMYNVDFGMGQPILCAPAFMWSSGYVYLIDNPGKDSSMFVAVSLEQESMAGFRELLFDELANCCIA
;
A
#
# COMPACT_ATOMS: atom_id res chain seq x y z
N MET A 1 -5.40 -11.08 -0.25
CA MET A 1 -5.13 -12.32 -1.03
C MET A 1 -5.74 -13.57 -0.44
N ARG A 2 -5.61 -13.85 0.87
CA ARG A 2 -6.15 -15.08 1.49
C ARG A 2 -7.60 -15.41 1.11
N SER A 3 -8.48 -14.41 1.17
CA SER A 3 -9.91 -14.53 0.79
C SER A 3 -10.18 -14.47 -0.71
N ARG A 4 -9.21 -14.06 -1.53
CA ARG A 4 -9.35 -13.89 -2.98
C ARG A 4 -9.01 -15.16 -3.77
N MET A 5 -8.35 -16.13 -3.14
CA MET A 5 -8.08 -17.43 -3.76
C MET A 5 -9.35 -18.30 -3.79
N CYS A 6 -9.42 -19.24 -4.72
CA CYS A 6 -10.50 -20.21 -4.84
C CYS A 6 -9.94 -21.65 -4.84
N PRO A 7 -10.13 -22.45 -3.77
CA PRO A 7 -10.79 -22.07 -2.51
C PRO A 7 -9.96 -21.05 -1.70
N PRO A 8 -10.59 -20.27 -0.81
CA PRO A 8 -9.87 -19.31 0.03
C PRO A 8 -8.92 -20.03 0.98
N LEU A 9 -7.80 -19.38 1.29
CA LEU A 9 -6.85 -19.90 2.27
C LEU A 9 -7.50 -19.97 3.67
N PRO A 10 -7.16 -20.98 4.48
CA PRO A 10 -7.67 -21.10 5.84
C PRO A 10 -7.42 -19.83 6.66
N PRO A 11 -8.33 -19.44 7.57
CA PRO A 11 -8.13 -18.29 8.46
C PRO A 11 -6.84 -18.37 9.29
N THR A 12 -6.40 -19.59 9.60
CA THR A 12 -5.20 -19.90 10.38
C THR A 12 -3.95 -20.15 9.54
N TYR A 13 -4.00 -19.89 8.22
CA TYR A 13 -2.85 -20.07 7.34
C TYR A 13 -1.64 -19.28 7.84
N PHE A 14 -0.55 -20.01 8.12
CA PHE A 14 0.72 -19.46 8.57
C PHE A 14 1.73 -19.49 7.42
N GLY A 15 1.90 -18.33 6.79
CA GLY A 15 2.81 -18.16 5.65
C GLY A 15 2.59 -16.82 4.95
N ASN A 16 3.40 -16.57 3.93
CA ASN A 16 3.22 -15.40 3.06
C ASN A 16 2.04 -15.63 2.11
N ALA A 17 1.14 -14.66 2.07
CA ALA A 17 0.01 -14.62 1.14
C ALA A 17 -0.17 -13.17 0.69
N THR A 18 0.91 -12.62 0.12
CA THR A 18 0.97 -11.26 -0.42
C THR A 18 1.38 -11.35 -1.89
N ALA A 19 0.79 -10.50 -2.71
CA ALA A 19 1.13 -10.38 -4.13
C ALA A 19 1.35 -8.91 -4.45
N ARG A 20 2.33 -8.63 -5.30
CA ARG A 20 2.62 -7.27 -5.76
C ARG A 20 1.78 -6.99 -6.99
N ALA A 21 0.94 -5.97 -6.90
CA ALA A 21 0.38 -5.29 -8.05
C ALA A 21 1.27 -4.10 -8.43
N SER A 22 1.34 -3.78 -9.70
CA SER A 22 2.06 -2.60 -10.18
C SER A 22 1.30 -2.02 -11.37
N VAL A 23 1.23 -0.70 -11.41
CA VAL A 23 0.72 0.07 -12.54
C VAL A 23 1.70 1.21 -12.78
N SER A 24 1.88 1.57 -14.04
CA SER A 24 2.80 2.61 -14.47
C SER A 24 2.08 3.50 -15.46
N GLU A 25 2.21 4.81 -15.29
CA GLU A 25 1.61 5.80 -16.17
C GLU A 25 2.52 7.02 -16.29
N VAL A 26 2.32 7.85 -17.32
CA VAL A 26 3.10 9.08 -17.51
C VAL A 26 2.72 10.08 -16.42
N VAL A 27 3.71 10.67 -15.76
CA VAL A 27 3.50 11.62 -14.64
C VAL A 27 2.60 12.79 -15.06
N GLY A 28 2.81 13.36 -16.25
CA GLY A 28 1.98 14.44 -16.78
C GLY A 28 0.51 14.04 -16.94
N ASP A 29 0.24 12.79 -17.32
CA ASP A 29 -1.11 12.28 -17.48
C ASP A 29 -1.77 12.06 -16.12
N VAL A 30 -1.05 11.46 -15.16
CA VAL A 30 -1.53 11.28 -13.77
C VAL A 30 -1.94 12.61 -13.14
N ILE A 31 -1.14 13.67 -13.34
CA ILE A 31 -1.44 15.02 -12.82
C ILE A 31 -2.63 15.66 -13.55
N SER A 32 -2.82 15.35 -14.84
CA SER A 32 -3.93 15.89 -15.63
C SER A 32 -5.29 15.23 -15.34
N TYR A 33 -5.28 14.00 -14.82
CA TYR A 33 -6.48 13.22 -14.60
C TYR A 33 -7.22 13.64 -13.32
N PRO A 34 -8.57 13.59 -13.33
CA PRO A 34 -9.32 13.61 -12.08
C PRO A 34 -8.85 12.49 -11.15
N ILE A 35 -8.80 12.75 -9.85
CA ILE A 35 -8.36 11.77 -8.85
C ILE A 35 -9.15 10.46 -8.91
N SER A 36 -10.43 10.51 -9.30
CA SER A 36 -11.29 9.34 -9.50
C SER A 36 -10.79 8.41 -10.61
N ASN A 37 -10.21 8.96 -11.69
CA ASN A 37 -9.63 8.16 -12.76
C ASN A 37 -8.37 7.44 -12.29
N VAL A 38 -7.50 8.14 -11.56
CA VAL A 38 -6.30 7.55 -10.95
C VAL A 38 -6.69 6.47 -9.95
N ALA A 39 -7.71 6.72 -9.12
CA ALA A 39 -8.25 5.75 -8.17
C ALA A 39 -8.82 4.51 -8.89
N LYS A 40 -9.55 4.69 -9.99
CA LYS A 40 -10.06 3.58 -10.80
C LYS A 40 -8.92 2.74 -11.40
N MET A 41 -7.91 3.37 -11.96
CA MET A 41 -6.73 2.70 -12.49
C MET A 41 -6.00 1.87 -11.40
N LEU A 42 -5.82 2.44 -10.21
CA LEU A 42 -5.25 1.73 -9.06
C LEU A 42 -6.14 0.58 -8.60
N TYR A 43 -7.46 0.77 -8.59
CA TYR A 43 -8.42 -0.27 -8.22
C TYR A 43 -8.33 -1.47 -9.19
N GLU A 44 -8.35 -1.22 -10.49
CA GLU A 44 -8.25 -2.25 -11.52
C GLU A 44 -6.92 -3.00 -11.42
N ALA A 45 -5.81 -2.29 -11.23
CA ALA A 45 -4.49 -2.90 -11.09
C ALA A 45 -4.31 -3.73 -9.80
N THR A 46 -4.95 -3.32 -8.70
CA THR A 46 -4.81 -3.98 -7.38
C THR A 46 -5.88 -5.04 -7.12
N ASN A 47 -6.92 -5.12 -7.94
CA ASN A 47 -7.98 -6.12 -7.83
C ASN A 47 -7.56 -7.48 -8.43
N LEU A 48 -6.45 -8.02 -7.93
CA LEU A 48 -5.92 -9.32 -8.36
C LEU A 48 -6.87 -10.46 -7.96
N GLY A 49 -7.31 -11.24 -8.95
CA GLY A 49 -8.14 -12.44 -8.79
C GLY A 49 -7.34 -13.74 -8.66
N ASP A 50 -8.02 -14.85 -8.34
CA ASP A 50 -7.41 -16.18 -8.16
C ASP A 50 -6.60 -16.64 -9.38
N GLU A 51 -7.17 -16.55 -10.57
CA GLU A 51 -6.55 -16.99 -11.82
C GLU A 51 -5.22 -16.29 -12.09
N TYR A 52 -5.20 -14.96 -11.96
CA TYR A 52 -3.98 -14.17 -12.14
C TYR A 52 -2.88 -14.60 -11.16
N ILE A 53 -3.24 -14.87 -9.90
CA ILE A 53 -2.28 -15.22 -8.86
C ILE A 53 -1.71 -16.61 -9.07
N ARG A 54 -2.53 -17.56 -9.52
CA ARG A 54 -2.05 -18.89 -9.95
C ARG A 54 -1.09 -18.77 -11.12
N SER A 55 -1.41 -17.95 -12.12
CA SER A 55 -0.49 -17.67 -13.23
C SER A 55 0.83 -17.06 -12.77
N VAL A 56 0.83 -16.17 -11.78
CA VAL A 56 2.05 -15.63 -11.17
C VAL A 56 2.85 -16.73 -10.46
N ILE A 57 2.20 -17.64 -9.75
CA ILE A 57 2.87 -18.78 -9.11
C ILE A 57 3.55 -19.66 -10.17
N ASP A 58 2.82 -20.04 -11.23
CA ASP A 58 3.35 -20.86 -12.32
C ASP A 58 4.55 -20.16 -13.01
N TYR A 59 4.47 -18.85 -13.23
CA TYR A 59 5.57 -18.06 -13.77
C TYR A 59 6.80 -18.10 -12.86
N LEU A 60 6.62 -17.93 -11.55
CA LEU A 60 7.71 -17.95 -10.58
C LEU A 60 8.35 -19.33 -10.43
N GLU A 61 7.62 -20.43 -10.66
CA GLU A 61 8.19 -21.78 -10.68
C GLU A 61 9.17 -22.00 -11.85
N THR A 62 8.96 -21.30 -12.97
CA THR A 62 9.80 -21.40 -14.17
C THR A 62 10.95 -20.39 -14.21
N THR A 63 10.92 -19.38 -13.34
CA THR A 63 11.86 -18.26 -13.34
C THR A 63 12.92 -18.46 -12.28
N ASP A 64 14.19 -18.14 -12.60
CA ASP A 64 15.23 -18.12 -11.58
C ASP A 64 14.95 -16.99 -10.58
N MET A 65 14.74 -17.36 -9.31
CA MET A 65 14.42 -16.44 -8.22
C MET A 65 15.58 -15.51 -7.83
N SER A 66 16.71 -15.60 -8.53
CA SER A 66 17.84 -14.66 -8.47
C SER A 66 17.55 -13.27 -9.07
N LEU A 67 16.35 -13.05 -9.63
CA LEU A 67 15.97 -11.77 -10.22
C LEU A 67 16.26 -10.59 -9.26
N PRO A 68 16.96 -9.55 -9.72
CA PRO A 68 17.26 -8.40 -8.89
C PRO A 68 15.95 -7.75 -8.44
N ARG A 69 15.84 -7.56 -7.12
CA ARG A 69 14.74 -6.78 -6.56
C ARG A 69 14.87 -5.37 -7.10
N ARG A 70 13.98 -4.98 -8.01
CA ARG A 70 13.90 -3.58 -8.45
C ARG A 70 13.51 -2.72 -7.25
N ASP A 71 14.44 -1.89 -6.84
CA ASP A 71 14.18 -0.84 -5.86
C ASP A 71 13.28 0.24 -6.46
N VAL A 72 12.65 0.98 -5.56
CA VAL A 72 11.78 2.10 -5.91
C VAL A 72 12.66 3.19 -6.52
N THR A 73 12.38 3.59 -7.77
CA THR A 73 13.06 4.73 -8.38
C THR A 73 12.44 6.04 -7.85
N PRO A 74 13.08 7.21 -8.05
CA PRO A 74 12.52 8.49 -7.58
C PRO A 74 11.12 8.82 -8.15
N SER A 75 10.72 8.18 -9.26
CA SER A 75 9.40 8.33 -9.87
C SER A 75 8.41 7.25 -9.46
N ASP A 76 8.84 6.24 -8.71
CA ASP A 76 8.01 5.13 -8.28
C ASP A 76 7.52 5.38 -6.84
N LEU A 77 6.32 4.88 -6.53
CA LEU A 77 5.83 4.79 -5.16
C LEU A 77 5.50 3.34 -4.81
N ARG A 78 5.88 2.91 -3.62
CA ARG A 78 5.53 1.61 -3.03
C ARG A 78 4.63 1.83 -1.84
N VAL A 79 3.34 1.58 -2.05
CA VAL A 79 2.31 1.70 -1.02
C VAL A 79 2.07 0.33 -0.37
N THR A 80 2.16 0.27 0.96
CA THR A 80 1.83 -0.91 1.76
C THR A 80 0.71 -0.55 2.74
N SER A 81 -0.43 -1.25 2.64
CA SER A 81 -1.53 -1.05 3.57
C SER A 81 -1.43 -2.02 4.74
N TRP A 82 -1.40 -1.47 5.96
CA TRP A 82 -1.58 -2.19 7.22
C TRP A 82 -3.00 -1.99 7.79
N LEU A 83 -3.90 -1.37 7.01
CA LEU A 83 -5.28 -1.14 7.41
C LEU A 83 -6.01 -2.47 7.62
N GLY A 84 -6.76 -2.56 8.71
CA GLY A 84 -7.50 -3.76 9.11
C GLY A 84 -6.63 -4.89 9.66
N MET A 85 -5.33 -4.64 9.86
CA MET A 85 -4.48 -5.58 10.60
C MET A 85 -4.76 -5.44 12.11
N SER A 86 -4.78 -6.56 12.83
CA SER A 86 -5.06 -6.59 14.27
C SER A 86 -3.91 -6.09 15.16
N MET A 87 -3.09 -5.15 14.68
CA MET A 87 -1.91 -4.63 15.39
C MET A 87 -2.29 -3.98 16.72
N TYR A 88 -3.44 -3.31 16.77
CA TYR A 88 -3.93 -2.63 17.97
C TYR A 88 -4.76 -3.55 18.90
N ASN A 89 -5.00 -4.80 18.53
CA ASN A 89 -5.74 -5.77 19.35
C ASN A 89 -4.84 -6.56 20.31
N VAL A 90 -3.61 -6.08 20.53
CA VAL A 90 -2.62 -6.76 21.37
C VAL A 90 -2.54 -6.03 22.72
N ASP A 91 -2.98 -6.69 23.79
CA ASP A 91 -2.85 -6.21 25.16
C ASP A 91 -2.11 -7.25 26.00
N PHE A 92 -0.93 -6.88 26.49
CA PHE A 92 -0.09 -7.71 27.36
C PHE A 92 -0.40 -7.52 28.86
N GLY A 93 -1.52 -6.88 29.20
CA GLY A 93 -1.90 -6.48 30.56
C GLY A 93 -1.54 -5.03 30.91
N MET A 94 -1.11 -4.24 29.92
CA MET A 94 -0.70 -2.83 30.07
C MET A 94 -1.55 -1.89 29.20
N GLY A 95 -2.62 -2.40 28.60
CA GLY A 95 -3.44 -1.68 27.63
C GLY A 95 -2.99 -1.92 26.19
N GLN A 96 -3.81 -1.46 25.26
CA GLN A 96 -3.55 -1.54 23.82
C GLN A 96 -2.42 -0.59 23.37
N PRO A 97 -1.79 -0.83 22.21
CA PRO A 97 -0.74 0.03 21.69
C PRO A 97 -1.28 1.43 21.38
N ILE A 98 -0.49 2.46 21.70
CA ILE A 98 -0.83 3.85 21.35
C ILE A 98 -0.48 4.13 19.88
N LEU A 99 0.59 3.52 19.37
CA LEU A 99 1.05 3.67 17.99
C LEU A 99 1.69 2.37 17.49
N CYS A 100 1.32 1.96 16.29
CA CYS A 100 2.00 0.91 15.53
C CYS A 100 2.51 1.52 14.22
N ALA A 101 3.82 1.59 14.03
CA ALA A 101 4.39 2.20 12.82
C ALA A 101 5.68 1.48 12.39
N PRO A 102 6.08 1.59 11.11
CA PRO A 102 7.40 1.15 10.67
C PRO A 102 8.50 1.80 11.51
N ALA A 103 9.42 1.01 12.04
CA ALA A 103 10.54 1.53 12.83
C ALA A 103 11.53 2.33 11.98
N PHE A 104 11.68 1.98 10.71
CA PHE A 104 12.61 2.62 9.78
C PHE A 104 12.17 2.44 8.32
N MET A 105 12.43 3.45 7.48
CA MET A 105 12.17 3.43 6.03
C MET A 105 13.48 3.73 5.30
N TRP A 106 13.97 2.74 4.54
CA TRP A 106 15.34 2.70 4.04
C TRP A 106 15.60 3.62 2.83
N SER A 107 14.57 3.98 2.08
CA SER A 107 14.71 4.78 0.87
C SER A 107 13.44 5.56 0.57
N SER A 108 13.59 6.57 -0.30
CA SER A 108 12.49 7.37 -0.83
C SER A 108 11.47 6.51 -1.59
N GLY A 109 10.23 6.98 -1.61
CA GLY A 109 9.11 6.41 -2.35
C GLY A 109 8.35 5.32 -1.61
N TYR A 110 8.59 5.12 -0.32
CA TYR A 110 7.80 4.19 0.50
C TYR A 110 6.65 4.91 1.19
N VAL A 111 5.47 4.28 1.18
CA VAL A 111 4.24 4.79 1.84
C VAL A 111 3.59 3.66 2.61
N TYR A 112 3.22 3.91 3.87
CA TYR A 112 2.46 2.99 4.71
C TYR A 112 1.13 3.62 5.13
N LEU A 113 0.04 2.88 4.94
CA LEU A 113 -1.29 3.23 5.45
C LEU A 113 -1.54 2.43 6.72
N ILE A 114 -1.88 3.09 7.82
CA ILE A 114 -1.91 2.50 9.15
C ILE A 114 -3.19 2.94 9.87
N ASP A 115 -3.84 2.04 10.59
CA ASP A 115 -5.02 2.35 11.39
C ASP A 115 -4.70 3.38 12.49
N ASN A 116 -5.65 4.28 12.79
CA ASN A 116 -5.55 5.20 13.91
C ASN A 116 -6.68 4.94 14.93
N PRO A 117 -6.46 4.06 15.92
CA PRO A 117 -7.48 3.78 16.92
C PRO A 117 -7.70 5.01 17.81
N GLY A 118 -8.96 5.43 17.95
CA GLY A 118 -9.35 6.54 18.84
C GLY A 118 -9.78 7.83 18.15
N LYS A 119 -9.76 7.88 16.82
CA LYS A 119 -10.40 8.95 16.04
C LYS A 119 -11.16 8.34 14.86
N ASP A 120 -12.50 8.41 14.94
CA ASP A 120 -13.39 7.81 13.95
C ASP A 120 -12.99 8.23 12.52
N SER A 121 -12.86 7.23 11.64
CA SER A 121 -12.55 7.38 10.21
C SER A 121 -11.19 8.00 9.85
N SER A 122 -10.22 8.04 10.76
CA SER A 122 -8.87 8.54 10.46
C SER A 122 -7.83 7.43 10.27
N MET A 123 -6.76 7.72 9.54
CA MET A 123 -5.61 6.83 9.34
C MET A 123 -4.31 7.61 9.46
N PHE A 124 -3.22 6.93 9.80
CA PHE A 124 -1.87 7.47 9.65
C PHE A 124 -1.31 7.12 8.28
N VAL A 125 -0.65 8.09 7.66
CA VAL A 125 0.11 7.91 6.42
C VAL A 125 1.58 8.18 6.74
N ALA A 126 2.40 7.13 6.79
CA ALA A 126 3.84 7.26 6.96
C ALA A 126 4.53 7.24 5.60
N VAL A 127 5.28 8.29 5.27
CA VAL A 127 5.87 8.51 3.95
C VAL A 127 7.37 8.78 4.10
N SER A 128 8.17 8.17 3.22
CA SER A 128 9.59 8.51 3.03
C SER A 128 9.77 9.09 1.64
N LEU A 129 10.28 10.32 1.57
CA LEU A 129 10.61 11.02 0.33
C LEU A 129 11.97 11.71 0.50
N GLU A 130 12.55 12.16 -0.61
CA GLU A 130 13.66 13.11 -0.59
C GLU A 130 13.30 14.36 0.24
N GLN A 131 14.28 14.91 0.95
CA GLN A 131 14.07 16.06 1.84
C GLN A 131 13.46 17.26 1.10
N GLU A 132 13.89 17.48 -0.14
CA GLU A 132 13.41 18.57 -1.01
C GLU A 132 11.93 18.40 -1.41
N SER A 133 11.46 17.15 -1.52
CA SER A 133 10.09 16.84 -1.94
C SER A 133 9.09 16.79 -0.77
N MET A 134 9.56 16.53 0.45
CA MET A 134 8.69 16.33 1.62
C MET A 134 7.82 17.55 1.96
N ALA A 135 8.39 18.76 1.83
CA ALA A 135 7.65 19.99 2.11
C ALA A 135 6.47 20.19 1.14
N GLY A 136 6.74 20.05 -0.17
CA GLY A 136 5.72 20.15 -1.21
C GLY A 136 4.68 19.04 -1.14
N PHE A 137 5.09 17.80 -0.82
CA PHE A 137 4.16 16.69 -0.63
C PHE A 137 3.16 16.98 0.50
N ARG A 138 3.63 17.53 1.63
CA ARG A 138 2.76 17.87 2.75
C ARG A 138 1.73 18.92 2.36
N GLU A 139 2.15 19.98 1.67
CA GLU A 139 1.25 21.03 1.18
C GLU A 139 0.18 20.45 0.26
N LEU A 140 0.58 19.74 -0.80
CA LEU A 140 -0.34 19.11 -1.76
C LEU A 140 -1.30 18.12 -1.10
N LEU A 141 -0.79 17.27 -0.19
CA LEU A 141 -1.62 16.26 0.47
C LEU A 141 -2.76 16.90 1.28
N PHE A 142 -2.48 17.97 2.03
CA PHE A 142 -3.50 18.59 2.87
C PHE A 142 -4.37 19.58 2.10
N ASP A 143 -3.81 20.31 1.14
CA ASP A 143 -4.54 21.33 0.40
C ASP A 143 -5.44 20.72 -0.70
N GLU A 144 -4.98 19.70 -1.43
CA GLU A 144 -5.79 19.08 -2.49
C GLU A 144 -6.85 18.10 -1.95
N LEU A 145 -6.55 17.33 -0.90
CA LEU A 145 -7.54 16.43 -0.29
C LEU A 145 -8.71 17.19 0.33
N ALA A 146 -8.45 18.36 0.93
CA ALA A 146 -9.50 19.22 1.48
C ALA A 146 -10.47 19.68 0.38
N ASN A 147 -9.98 19.92 -0.83
CA ASN A 147 -10.78 20.37 -1.96
C ASN A 147 -11.52 19.21 -2.67
N CYS A 148 -11.00 17.98 -2.62
CA CYS A 148 -11.66 16.81 -3.21
C CYS A 148 -12.86 16.29 -2.40
N CYS A 149 -12.87 16.47 -1.08
CA CYS A 149 -13.98 16.03 -0.22
C CYS A 149 -15.20 16.97 -0.22
N ILE A 150 -15.16 18.06 -1.00
CA ILE A 150 -16.22 19.08 -1.09
C ILE A 150 -16.96 19.03 -2.45
N ALA A 151 -16.57 18.14 -3.37
CA ALA A 151 -17.19 17.98 -4.70
C ALA A 151 -18.07 16.73 -4.80
#